data_AF-X1RS06-F1
#
_entry.id   AF-X1RS06-F1
#
_cell.length_a   1.000
_cell.length_b   1.000
_cell.length_c   1.000
_cell.angle_alpha   90.00
_cell.angle_beta   90.00
_cell.angle_gamma   90.00
#
_symmetry.space_group_name_H-M   'P 1'
#
loop_
_entity.id
_entity.type
_entity.pdbx_description
1 polymer ?
#
loop_
_entity_poly.entity_id
_entity_poly.type
_entity_poly.pdbx_seq_one_letter_code
_entity_poly.pdbx_strand_id
1 'polypeptide(L)'
;ILILEGLNDNVFENTGMKISSIYGALAYISYKLGISVIPTRNLEDTAIVIERIAYREQVKDGAFILSRKAPKGMSTEERRTFIVEGFVDIGPKKAKSLIDNYKTPYRVLKAIQQTEITFTRTGNPKGIKGPLSELSGFGWKFVEKNKEMLFGKIKDPQKRINE
;
A
#
# COMPACT_ATOMS: atom_id res chain seq x y z
N ILE A 1 4.05 -5.74 -15.49
CA ILE A 1 3.29 -5.30 -16.67
C ILE A 1 4.26 -4.69 -17.67
N LEU A 2 4.01 -4.85 -18.97
CA LEU A 2 4.76 -4.23 -20.06
C LEU A 2 3.79 -3.36 -20.86
N ILE A 3 4.11 -2.07 -21.04
CA ILE A 3 3.36 -1.18 -21.93
C ILE A 3 4.20 -1.01 -23.19
N LEU A 4 3.60 -1.29 -24.34
CA LEU A 4 4.27 -1.28 -25.63
C LEU A 4 3.67 -0.20 -26.53
N GLU A 5 4.38 0.91 -26.67
CA GLU A 5 3.95 2.05 -27.47
C GLU A 5 4.41 1.92 -28.93
N GLY A 6 3.51 2.25 -29.85
CA GLY A 6 3.86 2.50 -31.25
C GLY A 6 4.26 1.27 -32.04
N LEU A 7 3.78 0.07 -31.67
CA LEU A 7 3.99 -1.14 -32.46
C LEU A 7 3.18 -1.06 -33.76
N ASN A 8 3.80 -0.55 -34.82
CA ASN A 8 3.20 -0.32 -36.14
C ASN A 8 4.12 -0.83 -37.27
N ASP A 9 3.62 -0.77 -38.49
CA ASP A 9 4.33 -1.28 -39.68
C ASP A 9 5.71 -0.63 -39.84
N ASN A 10 5.83 0.69 -39.58
CA ASN A 10 7.12 1.37 -39.63
C ASN A 10 8.14 0.75 -38.67
N VAL A 11 7.73 0.36 -37.46
CA VAL A 11 8.63 -0.32 -36.53
C VAL A 11 9.04 -1.67 -37.11
N PHE A 12 8.09 -2.49 -37.55
CA PHE A 12 8.38 -3.82 -38.10
C PHE A 12 9.32 -3.78 -39.30
N GLU A 13 9.12 -2.83 -40.22
CA GLU A 13 9.94 -2.64 -41.41
C GLU A 13 11.36 -2.19 -41.08
N ASN A 14 11.54 -1.40 -40.02
CA ASN A 14 12.84 -0.83 -39.65
C ASN A 14 13.61 -1.62 -38.57
N THR A 15 13.05 -2.74 -38.07
CA THR A 15 13.71 -3.53 -37.00
C THR A 15 14.92 -4.34 -37.48
N GLY A 16 15.00 -4.69 -38.77
CA GLY A 16 15.94 -5.68 -39.28
C GLY A 16 15.71 -7.11 -38.72
N MET A 17 14.62 -7.34 -38.00
CA MET A 17 14.27 -8.63 -37.40
C MET A 17 13.10 -9.27 -38.14
N LYS A 18 13.07 -10.62 -38.15
CA LYS A 18 11.88 -11.33 -38.62
C LYS A 18 10.71 -11.03 -37.68
N ILE A 19 9.56 -10.70 -38.26
CA ILE A 19 8.30 -10.44 -37.53
C ILE A 19 7.97 -11.60 -36.57
N SER A 20 8.21 -12.84 -37.00
CA SER A 20 8.03 -14.04 -36.17
C SER A 20 8.86 -14.03 -34.88
N SER A 21 10.06 -13.44 -34.91
CA SER A 21 10.94 -13.35 -33.74
C SER A 21 10.40 -12.34 -32.72
N ILE A 22 9.87 -11.21 -33.19
CA ILE A 22 9.27 -10.17 -32.33
C ILE A 22 8.03 -10.74 -31.62
N TYR A 23 7.12 -11.36 -32.37
CA TYR A 23 5.95 -12.00 -31.78
C TYR A 23 6.31 -13.19 -30.90
N GLY A 24 7.35 -13.96 -31.24
CA GLY A 24 7.87 -15.03 -30.37
C GLY A 24 8.31 -14.50 -29.00
N ALA A 25 9.01 -13.38 -28.96
CA ALA A 25 9.41 -12.74 -27.71
C ALA A 25 8.21 -12.22 -26.91
N LEU A 26 7.26 -11.53 -27.55
CA LEU A 26 6.04 -11.04 -26.88
C LEU A 26 5.17 -12.19 -26.34
N ALA A 27 5.07 -13.29 -27.08
CA ALA A 27 4.37 -14.49 -26.65
C ALA A 27 5.06 -15.12 -25.43
N TYR A 28 6.39 -15.22 -25.42
CA TYR A 28 7.13 -15.72 -24.27
C TYR A 28 6.92 -14.85 -23.01
N ILE A 29 6.98 -13.53 -23.16
CA ILE A 29 6.75 -12.57 -22.06
C ILE A 29 5.34 -12.73 -21.48
N SER A 30 4.32 -12.78 -22.34
CA SER A 30 2.92 -12.87 -21.90
C SER A 30 2.58 -14.24 -21.32
N TYR A 31 2.88 -15.32 -22.05
CA TYR A 31 2.46 -16.67 -21.70
C TYR A 31 3.38 -17.33 -20.67
N LYS A 32 4.70 -17.29 -20.88
CA LYS A 32 5.64 -18.03 -20.03
C LYS A 32 6.04 -17.27 -18.78
N LEU A 33 6.28 -15.96 -18.89
CA LEU A 33 6.64 -15.11 -17.74
C LEU A 33 5.42 -14.60 -16.98
N GLY A 34 4.21 -14.71 -17.55
CA GLY A 34 2.97 -14.21 -16.94
C GLY A 34 2.94 -12.68 -16.84
N ILE A 35 3.68 -11.97 -17.69
CA ILE A 35 3.72 -10.51 -17.69
C ILE A 35 2.68 -10.00 -18.69
N SER A 36 1.63 -9.34 -18.19
CA SER A 36 0.63 -8.71 -19.05
C SER A 36 1.27 -7.65 -19.96
N VAL A 37 0.95 -7.70 -21.25
CA VAL A 37 1.39 -6.75 -22.28
C VAL A 37 0.21 -5.89 -22.69
N ILE A 38 0.33 -4.57 -22.60
CA ILE A 38 -0.69 -3.59 -23.02
C ILE A 38 -0.13 -2.77 -24.19
N PRO A 39 -0.70 -2.90 -25.41
CA PRO A 39 -0.29 -2.08 -26.54
C PRO A 39 -0.93 -0.69 -26.48
N THR A 40 -0.19 0.34 -26.88
CA THR A 40 -0.66 1.73 -27.02
C THR A 40 -0.18 2.30 -28.35
N ARG A 41 -0.95 3.23 -28.94
CA ARG A 41 -0.63 3.76 -30.28
C ARG A 41 0.38 4.90 -30.23
N ASN A 42 0.30 5.73 -29.19
CA ASN A 42 1.06 6.96 -29.03
C ASN A 42 1.19 7.33 -27.54
N LEU A 43 1.90 8.42 -27.29
CA LEU A 43 2.18 8.95 -25.96
C LEU A 43 0.90 9.26 -25.17
N GLU A 44 -0.13 9.80 -25.82
CA GLU A 44 -1.41 10.14 -25.20
C GLU A 44 -2.14 8.90 -24.69
N ASP A 45 -2.21 7.84 -25.49
CA ASP A 45 -2.79 6.56 -25.10
C ASP A 45 -1.98 5.90 -23.97
N THR A 46 -0.65 5.99 -24.01
CA THR A 46 0.24 5.52 -22.93
C THR A 46 -0.06 6.24 -21.63
N ALA A 47 -0.22 7.57 -21.66
CA ALA A 47 -0.57 8.36 -20.48
C ALA A 47 -1.93 7.95 -19.89
N ILE A 48 -2.92 7.67 -20.75
CA ILE A 48 -4.24 7.16 -20.31
C ILE A 48 -4.09 5.80 -19.60
N VAL A 49 -3.31 4.87 -20.16
CA VAL A 49 -3.08 3.55 -19.53
C VAL A 49 -2.44 3.71 -18.15
N ILE A 50 -1.42 4.56 -18.03
CA ILE A 50 -0.74 4.82 -16.74
C ILE A 50 -1.70 5.45 -15.73
N GLU A 51 -2.47 6.47 -16.12
CA GLU A 51 -3.47 7.10 -15.26
C GLU A 51 -4.49 6.09 -14.76
N ARG A 52 -5.00 5.22 -15.63
CA ARG A 52 -5.99 4.20 -15.26
C ARG A 52 -5.43 3.15 -14.31
N ILE A 53 -4.18 2.73 -14.50
CA ILE A 53 -3.51 1.82 -13.56
C ILE A 53 -3.38 2.49 -12.19
N ALA A 54 -2.91 3.74 -12.15
CA ALA A 54 -2.73 4.49 -10.91
C ALA A 54 -4.06 4.71 -10.17
N TYR A 55 -5.10 5.12 -10.88
CA TYR A 55 -6.44 5.30 -10.32
C TYR A 55 -6.98 4.00 -9.73
N ARG A 56 -6.79 2.87 -10.43
CA ARG A 56 -7.22 1.57 -9.91
C ARG A 56 -6.48 1.18 -8.65
N GLU A 57 -5.15 1.28 -8.65
CA GLU A 57 -4.30 0.94 -7.51
C GLU A 57 -4.59 1.81 -6.27
N GLN A 58 -4.79 3.12 -6.47
CA GLN A 58 -4.82 4.09 -5.37
C GLN A 58 -6.22 4.42 -4.88
N VAL A 59 -7.22 4.37 -5.76
CA VAL A 59 -8.57 4.88 -5.47
C VAL A 59 -9.61 3.76 -5.49
N LYS A 60 -9.55 2.85 -6.46
CA LYS A 60 -10.64 1.91 -6.74
C LYS A 60 -10.48 0.56 -6.04
N ASP A 61 -9.35 -0.10 -6.25
CA ASP A 61 -9.19 -1.53 -5.95
C ASP A 61 -8.70 -1.78 -4.50
N GLY A 62 -8.53 -0.70 -3.71
CA GLY A 62 -8.09 -0.76 -2.31
C GLY A 62 -6.59 -1.10 -2.19
N ALA A 63 -5.97 -0.72 -1.07
CA ALA A 63 -4.55 -0.98 -0.87
C ALA A 63 -4.26 -2.50 -0.89
N PHE A 64 -3.38 -2.95 -1.78
CA PHE A 64 -2.89 -4.33 -1.74
C PHE A 64 -2.29 -4.62 -0.37
N ILE A 65 -2.68 -5.75 0.22
CA ILE A 65 -1.96 -6.30 1.37
C ILE A 65 -0.59 -6.76 0.84
N LEU A 66 0.43 -5.92 1.00
CA LEU A 66 1.81 -6.29 0.72
C LEU A 66 2.21 -7.42 1.69
N SER A 67 2.12 -8.67 1.22
CA SER A 67 2.58 -9.83 1.98
C SER A 67 4.11 -9.80 2.07
N ARG A 68 4.65 -9.23 3.15
CA ARG A 68 6.09 -9.21 3.41
C ARG A 68 6.56 -10.58 3.87
N LYS A 69 7.50 -11.18 3.14
CA LYS A 69 8.12 -12.46 3.53
C LYS A 69 9.20 -12.21 4.59
N ALA A 70 9.00 -12.76 5.79
CA ALA A 70 9.99 -12.67 6.85
C ALA A 70 11.24 -13.51 6.53
N PRO A 71 12.47 -12.95 6.62
CA PRO A 71 13.70 -13.73 6.68
C PRO A 71 13.64 -14.88 7.70
N LYS A 72 14.23 -16.04 7.35
CA LYS A 72 14.20 -17.24 8.22
C LYS A 72 15.05 -17.08 9.49
N GLY A 73 16.11 -16.26 9.47
CA GLY A 73 17.07 -16.12 10.58
C GLY A 73 16.75 -15.04 11.62
N MET A 74 15.53 -14.49 11.64
CA MET A 74 15.18 -13.43 12.59
C MET A 74 15.08 -13.93 14.03
N SER A 75 15.67 -13.17 14.95
CA SER A 75 15.42 -13.31 16.39
C SER A 75 13.96 -13.00 16.75
N THR A 76 13.55 -13.38 17.96
CA THR A 76 12.20 -13.10 18.47
C THR A 76 11.91 -11.59 18.53
N GLU A 77 12.90 -10.77 18.89
CA GLU A 77 12.74 -9.32 18.97
C GLU A 77 12.59 -8.69 17.59
N GLU A 78 13.47 -9.05 16.65
CA GLU A 78 13.36 -8.59 15.26
C GLU A 78 12.05 -9.02 14.64
N ARG A 79 11.57 -10.23 14.93
CA ARG A 79 10.28 -10.72 14.44
C ARG A 79 9.10 -9.92 15.00
N ARG A 80 9.16 -9.46 16.25
CA ARG A 80 8.12 -8.57 16.82
C ARG A 80 8.12 -7.21 16.13
N THR A 81 9.30 -6.63 15.93
CA THR A 81 9.46 -5.36 15.20
C THR A 81 8.97 -5.51 13.77
N PHE A 82 9.38 -6.59 13.09
CA PHE A 82 8.97 -6.90 11.73
C PHE A 82 7.45 -6.99 11.61
N ILE A 83 6.72 -7.62 12.54
CA ILE A 83 5.25 -7.62 12.50
C ILE A 83 4.69 -6.20 12.52
N VAL A 84 5.19 -5.34 13.41
CA VAL A 84 4.70 -3.96 13.60
C VAL A 84 5.06 -3.05 12.41
N GLU A 85 6.20 -3.26 11.74
CA GLU A 85 6.53 -2.58 10.49
C GLU A 85 5.52 -2.84 9.36
N GLY A 86 4.63 -3.82 9.51
CA GLY A 86 3.63 -4.16 8.50
C GLY A 86 2.42 -3.22 8.51
N PHE A 87 2.35 -2.35 9.50
CA PHE A 87 1.28 -1.40 9.67
C PHE A 87 1.53 -0.13 8.83
N VAL A 88 0.48 0.66 8.63
CA VAL A 88 0.51 1.83 7.75
C VAL A 88 1.45 2.91 8.31
N ASP A 89 2.34 3.44 7.47
CA ASP A 89 3.30 4.49 7.81
C ASP A 89 4.27 4.13 8.97
N ILE A 90 4.59 2.83 9.14
CA ILE A 90 5.57 2.33 10.12
C ILE A 90 6.83 1.77 9.45
N GLY A 91 7.93 2.52 9.57
CA GLY A 91 9.27 2.00 9.27
C GLY A 91 9.98 1.41 10.49
N PRO A 92 11.22 0.88 10.31
CA PRO A 92 11.96 0.18 11.37
C PRO A 92 12.13 0.96 12.67
N LYS A 93 12.41 2.27 12.57
CA LYS A 93 12.58 3.14 13.74
C LYS A 93 11.31 3.25 14.58
N LYS A 94 10.15 3.42 13.93
CA LYS A 94 8.85 3.52 14.61
C LYS A 94 8.43 2.18 15.19
N ALA A 95 8.61 1.09 14.43
CA ALA A 95 8.29 -0.25 14.90
C ALA A 95 9.10 -0.63 16.14
N LYS A 96 10.41 -0.33 16.12
CA LYS A 96 11.27 -0.53 17.28
C LYS A 96 10.80 0.29 18.47
N SER A 97 10.53 1.59 18.28
CA SER A 97 9.99 2.45 19.34
C SER A 97 8.68 1.89 19.95
N LEU A 98 7.76 1.38 19.13
CA LEU A 98 6.52 0.76 19.61
C LEU A 98 6.77 -0.53 20.39
N ILE A 99 7.67 -1.40 19.91
CA ILE A 99 8.03 -2.64 20.61
C ILE A 99 8.80 -2.35 21.90
N ASP A 100 9.67 -1.35 21.93
CA ASP A 100 10.41 -0.96 23.13
C ASP A 100 9.46 -0.48 24.24
N ASN A 101 8.39 0.24 23.88
CA ASN A 101 7.40 0.75 24.83
C ASN A 101 6.34 -0.31 25.22
N TYR A 102 5.75 -0.99 24.23
CA TYR A 102 4.62 -1.90 24.46
C TYR A 102 5.01 -3.38 24.57
N LYS A 103 6.27 -3.74 24.31
CA LYS A 103 6.89 -5.07 24.44
C LYS A 103 6.41 -6.16 23.48
N THR A 104 5.14 -6.15 23.06
CA THR A 104 4.57 -7.16 22.16
C THR A 104 3.70 -6.55 21.07
N PRO A 105 3.64 -7.17 19.87
CA PRO A 105 2.75 -6.71 18.81
C PRO A 105 1.28 -6.61 19.24
N TYR A 106 0.82 -7.53 20.09
CA TYR A 106 -0.53 -7.49 20.66
C TYR A 106 -0.78 -6.21 21.49
N ARG A 107 0.18 -5.81 22.33
CA ARG A 107 0.05 -4.58 23.12
C ARG A 107 0.14 -3.33 22.25
N VAL A 108 0.91 -3.36 21.16
CA VAL A 108 0.89 -2.28 20.14
C VAL A 108 -0.49 -2.16 19.50
N LEU A 109 -1.11 -3.28 19.09
CA LEU A 109 -2.47 -3.30 18.54
C LEU A 109 -3.48 -2.72 19.54
N LYS A 110 -3.39 -3.11 20.82
CA LYS A 110 -4.24 -2.55 21.88
C LYS A 110 -4.02 -1.05 22.08
N ALA A 111 -2.77 -0.58 22.06
CA ALA A 111 -2.44 0.84 22.16
C ALA A 111 -3.04 1.64 21.00
N ILE A 112 -2.94 1.15 19.77
CA ILE A 112 -3.59 1.75 18.59
C ILE A 112 -5.11 1.76 18.77
N GLN A 113 -5.71 0.63 19.16
CA GLN A 113 -7.16 0.51 19.36
C GLN A 113 -7.69 1.53 20.38
N GLN A 114 -7.00 1.69 21.49
CA GLN A 114 -7.39 2.54 22.62
C GLN A 114 -7.04 4.03 22.44
N THR A 115 -6.26 4.38 21.41
CA THR A 115 -5.93 5.79 21.14
C THR A 115 -7.04 6.44 20.33
N GLU A 116 -7.67 7.49 20.86
CA GLU A 116 -8.73 8.24 20.22
C GLU A 116 -8.21 9.49 19.50
N ILE A 117 -8.90 9.91 18.45
CA ILE A 117 -8.61 11.16 17.74
C ILE A 117 -9.41 12.28 18.42
N THR A 118 -8.75 13.39 18.71
CA THR A 118 -9.39 14.59 19.25
C THR A 118 -9.68 15.57 18.12
N PHE A 119 -10.78 16.31 18.24
CA PHE A 119 -11.27 17.22 17.20
C PHE A 119 -11.34 18.67 17.73
N THR A 120 -11.21 19.64 16.83
CA THR A 120 -11.50 21.05 17.13
C THR A 120 -13.00 21.25 17.32
N ARG A 121 -13.39 22.42 17.83
CA ARG A 121 -14.81 22.84 17.91
C ARG A 121 -15.52 22.83 16.54
N THR A 122 -14.76 23.02 15.45
CA THR A 122 -15.27 23.00 14.07
C THR A 122 -15.29 21.61 13.44
N GLY A 123 -14.94 20.55 14.19
CA GLY A 123 -14.95 19.16 13.71
C GLY A 123 -13.69 18.70 12.98
N ASN A 124 -12.62 19.51 12.92
CA ASN A 124 -11.38 19.11 12.27
C ASN A 124 -10.50 18.28 13.22
N PRO A 125 -9.89 17.17 12.77
CA PRO A 125 -8.94 16.41 13.60
C PRO A 125 -7.78 17.30 14.08
N LYS A 126 -7.54 17.32 15.40
CA LYS A 126 -6.53 18.16 16.07
C LYS A 126 -5.36 17.35 16.60
N GLY A 127 -5.63 16.21 17.22
CA GLY A 127 -4.61 15.45 17.94
C GLY A 127 -5.12 14.07 18.34
N ILE A 128 -4.46 13.49 19.35
CA ILE A 128 -4.79 12.16 19.86
C ILE A 128 -4.84 12.16 21.38
N LYS A 129 -5.58 11.22 21.95
CA LYS A 129 -5.66 10.94 23.39
C LYS A 129 -5.56 9.44 23.62
N GLY A 130 -4.75 9.01 24.58
CA GLY A 130 -4.60 7.60 24.95
C GLY A 130 -3.16 7.12 24.85
N PRO A 131 -2.90 5.80 24.81
CA PRO A 131 -1.55 5.27 24.98
C PRO A 131 -0.50 5.84 24.02
N LEU A 132 -0.85 6.10 22.75
CA LEU A 132 0.11 6.62 21.77
C LEU A 132 0.41 8.11 21.92
N SER A 133 -0.35 8.88 22.72
CA SER A 133 -0.05 10.31 22.92
C SER A 133 1.22 10.54 23.73
N GLU A 134 1.70 9.52 24.44
CA GLU A 134 2.95 9.56 25.20
C GLU A 134 4.19 9.39 24.30
N LEU A 135 4.00 8.98 23.05
CA LEU A 135 5.08 8.71 22.10
C LEU A 135 5.17 9.79 21.02
N SER A 136 6.39 10.18 20.67
CA SER A 136 6.63 11.10 19.57
C SER A 136 6.50 10.39 18.21
N GLY A 137 6.05 11.13 17.18
CA GLY A 137 5.95 10.60 15.81
C GLY A 137 4.65 9.87 15.46
N PHE A 138 3.67 9.84 16.36
CA PHE A 138 2.34 9.25 16.16
C PHE A 138 1.25 10.32 16.27
N GLY A 139 0.74 10.78 15.13
CA GLY A 139 -0.33 11.80 15.07
C GLY A 139 -1.72 11.22 14.76
N TRP A 140 -2.73 12.08 14.65
CA TRP A 140 -4.10 11.65 14.38
C TRP A 140 -4.24 10.90 13.04
N LYS A 141 -3.55 11.35 11.97
CA LYS A 141 -3.53 10.66 10.67
C LYS A 141 -2.97 9.24 10.77
N PHE A 142 -1.96 9.05 11.60
CA PHE A 142 -1.37 7.74 11.84
C PHE A 142 -2.40 6.81 12.51
N VAL A 143 -3.07 7.30 13.55
CA VAL A 143 -4.09 6.53 14.28
C VAL A 143 -5.28 6.19 13.38
N GLU A 144 -5.77 7.16 12.60
CA GLU A 144 -6.88 6.98 11.67
C GLU A 144 -6.61 5.86 10.66
N LYS A 145 -5.53 5.97 9.88
CA LYS A 145 -5.17 4.99 8.85
C LYS A 145 -4.96 3.60 9.43
N ASN A 146 -4.26 3.50 10.56
CA ASN A 146 -3.98 2.21 11.18
C ASN A 146 -5.22 1.60 11.81
N LYS A 147 -6.13 2.39 12.38
CA LYS A 147 -7.41 1.86 12.86
C LYS A 147 -8.27 1.35 11.72
N GLU A 148 -8.35 2.09 10.60
CA GLU A 148 -9.08 1.66 9.41
C GLU A 148 -8.52 0.34 8.85
N MET A 149 -7.20 0.22 8.73
CA MET A 149 -6.53 -0.99 8.23
C MET A 149 -6.70 -2.19 9.17
N LEU A 150 -6.55 -1.99 10.48
CA LEU A 150 -6.50 -3.10 11.46
C LEU A 150 -7.88 -3.54 11.96
N PHE A 151 -8.85 -2.63 12.02
CA PHE A 151 -10.16 -2.86 12.62
C PHE A 151 -11.33 -2.57 11.68
N GLY A 152 -11.05 -2.18 10.43
CA GLY A 152 -12.04 -1.77 9.44
C GLY A 152 -12.54 -0.33 9.65
N LYS A 153 -13.44 0.11 8.77
CA LYS A 153 -14.08 1.43 8.92
C LYS A 153 -14.86 1.47 10.24
N ILE A 154 -14.45 2.37 11.13
CA ILE A 154 -15.20 2.67 12.35
C ILE A 154 -16.55 3.23 11.88
N LYS A 155 -17.63 2.48 12.08
CA LYS A 155 -18.99 3.03 11.90
C LYS A 155 -19.11 4.24 12.82
N ASP A 156 -19.48 5.37 12.22
CA ASP A 156 -19.62 6.67 12.86
C ASP A 156 -20.31 6.54 14.23
N PRO A 157 -19.67 6.96 15.35
CA PRO A 157 -20.28 6.92 16.68
C PRO A 157 -21.61 7.67 16.74
N GLN A 158 -21.85 8.65 15.85
CA GLN A 158 -23.10 9.41 15.79
C GLN A 158 -24.30 8.58 15.30
N LYS A 159 -24.09 7.43 14.65
CA LYS A 159 -25.20 6.55 14.22
C LYS A 159 -25.78 5.66 15.32
N ARG A 160 -25.13 5.54 16.49
CA ARG A 160 -25.64 4.71 17.60
C ARG A 160 -26.67 5.42 18.50
N ILE A 161 -26.92 6.71 18.30
CA ILE A 161 -27.85 7.48 19.14
C ILE A 161 -29.27 7.48 18.56
N ASN A 162 -29.46 6.97 17.33
CA ASN A 162 -30.75 6.97 16.63
C ASN A 162 -31.27 5.56 16.24
N GLU A 163 -30.82 4.50 16.91
CA GLU A 163 -31.38 3.15 16.81
C GLU A 163 -31.92 2.67 18.15
#